data_AF-A0A925EHZ8-F1
#
_entry.id   AF-A0A925EHZ8-F1
#
_cell.length_a   1.000
_cell.length_b   1.000
_cell.length_c   1.000
_cell.angle_alpha   90.00
_cell.angle_beta   90.00
_cell.angle_gamma   90.00
#
_symmetry.space_group_name_H-M   'P 1'
#
loop_
_entity.id
_entity.type
_entity.pdbx_description
1 polymer ?
#
loop_
_entity_poly.entity_id
_entity_poly.type
_entity_poly.pdbx_seq_one_letter_code
_entity_poly.pdbx_strand_id
1 'polypeptide(L)'
;MNDFDQVLEACLDDLKRGASTLDECLAQYPEHASHLRPLLKAAARLGLAAEIRPSAAFKARTRAKLTIHMQKHPHTKQWGLSVFQKLAFSFSALIIAFLIAGTAYAQDALPGSSFYVWKSTSERVWRAVSPDPLSTDIMLLARRANEWIAVSKNPDLSNKASESYRQAEDILESAVNENTEPRILPAIERTQKLLSESGVAVPAPNNAHSLGDPNSNNETGGKEMDTAPDSIILPPVMP
;
A
#
# COMPACT_ATOMS: atom_id res chain seq x y z
N MET A 1 46.15 5.19 29.16
CA MET A 1 46.81 3.88 29.32
C MET A 1 48.28 4.19 29.56
N ASN A 2 48.81 3.84 30.72
CA ASN A 2 50.17 4.25 31.08
C ASN A 2 51.19 3.38 30.34
N ASP A 3 52.43 3.84 30.26
CA ASP A 3 53.53 3.14 29.56
C ASP A 3 53.71 1.71 30.09
N PHE A 4 53.66 1.53 31.42
CA PHE A 4 53.69 0.23 32.06
C PHE A 4 52.57 -0.72 31.63
N ASP A 5 51.34 -0.23 31.45
CA ASP A 5 50.19 -1.06 31.07
C ASP A 5 50.38 -1.62 29.65
N GLN A 6 50.91 -0.79 28.74
CA GLN A 6 51.20 -1.18 27.36
C GLN A 6 52.32 -2.22 27.30
N VAL A 7 53.37 -2.03 28.11
CA VAL A 7 54.48 -2.99 28.22
C VAL A 7 54.01 -4.32 28.81
N LEU A 8 53.17 -4.30 29.85
CA LEU A 8 52.60 -5.51 30.45
C LEU A 8 51.71 -6.26 29.45
N GLU A 9 50.84 -5.55 28.74
CA GLU A 9 49.95 -6.15 27.73
C GLU A 9 50.75 -6.81 26.60
N ALA A 10 51.76 -6.11 26.06
CA ALA A 10 52.66 -6.67 25.04
C ALA A 10 53.36 -7.94 25.52
N CYS A 11 53.92 -7.92 26.75
CA CYS A 11 54.57 -9.09 27.34
C CYS A 11 53.58 -10.27 27.52
N LEU A 12 52.36 -10.02 27.99
CA LEU A 12 51.35 -11.06 28.19
C LEU A 12 50.93 -11.71 26.87
N ASP A 13 50.77 -10.90 25.83
CA ASP A 13 50.42 -11.37 24.49
C ASP A 13 51.53 -12.22 23.87
N ASP A 14 52.79 -11.80 24.01
CA ASP A 14 53.94 -12.55 23.51
C ASP A 14 54.16 -13.86 24.26
N LEU A 15 54.00 -13.86 25.58
CA LEU A 15 54.02 -15.08 26.39
C LEU A 15 52.89 -16.05 25.98
N LYS A 16 51.69 -15.52 25.71
CA LYS A 16 50.53 -16.34 25.30
C LYS A 16 50.73 -16.95 23.91
N ARG A 17 51.38 -16.24 22.99
CA ARG A 17 51.71 -16.71 21.63
C ARG A 17 52.94 -17.61 21.59
N GLY A 18 53.71 -17.69 22.68
CA GLY A 18 54.99 -18.39 22.72
C GLY A 18 56.10 -17.68 21.93
N ALA A 19 55.94 -16.38 21.67
CA ALA A 19 56.90 -15.57 20.91
C ALA A 19 58.09 -15.11 21.76
N SER A 20 57.90 -14.99 23.07
CA SER A 20 58.93 -14.60 24.04
C SER A 20 58.77 -15.38 25.36
N THR A 21 59.89 -15.69 25.99
CA THR A 21 59.91 -16.26 27.35
C THR A 21 59.80 -15.16 28.42
N LEU A 22 59.48 -15.57 29.65
CA LEU A 22 59.39 -14.65 30.79
C LEU A 22 60.67 -13.83 30.97
N ASP A 23 61.84 -14.47 30.88
CA ASP A 23 63.11 -13.80 31.11
C ASP A 23 63.50 -12.88 29.93
N GLU A 24 63.13 -13.21 28.70
CA GLU A 24 63.30 -12.35 27.52
C GLU A 24 62.45 -11.08 27.61
N CYS A 25 61.18 -11.19 28.04
CA CYS A 25 60.32 -10.02 28.27
C CYS A 25 60.87 -9.11 29.38
N LEU A 26 61.46 -9.68 30.44
CA LEU A 26 62.08 -8.90 31.51
C LEU A 26 63.39 -8.23 31.07
N ALA A 27 64.16 -8.88 30.21
CA ALA A 27 65.38 -8.31 29.64
C ALA A 27 65.10 -7.19 28.62
N GLN A 28 63.98 -7.27 27.92
CA GLN A 28 63.55 -6.25 26.94
C GLN A 28 63.10 -4.95 27.61
N TYR A 29 62.59 -5.01 28.85
CA TYR A 29 62.09 -3.85 29.61
C TYR A 29 62.71 -3.80 31.02
N PRO A 30 64.02 -3.52 31.15
CA PRO A 30 64.73 -3.57 32.43
C PRO A 30 64.20 -2.56 33.46
N GLU A 31 63.76 -1.38 32.99
CA GLU A 31 63.17 -0.31 33.83
C GLU A 31 61.88 -0.74 34.55
N HIS A 32 61.15 -1.72 34.00
CA HIS A 32 59.88 -2.22 34.56
C HIS A 32 59.99 -3.64 35.11
N ALA A 33 61.17 -4.28 35.04
CA ALA A 33 61.34 -5.69 35.33
C ALA A 33 60.94 -6.07 36.76
N SER A 34 61.19 -5.21 37.75
CA SER A 34 60.82 -5.45 39.16
C SER A 34 59.31 -5.57 39.36
N HIS A 35 58.53 -4.77 38.63
CA HIS A 35 57.07 -4.73 38.72
C HIS A 35 56.39 -5.73 37.75
N LEU A 36 56.98 -5.99 36.57
CA LEU A 36 56.48 -6.96 35.60
C LEU A 36 56.58 -8.40 36.08
N ARG A 37 57.70 -8.75 36.73
CA ARG A 37 58.02 -10.12 37.13
C ARG A 37 56.92 -10.85 37.94
N PRO A 38 56.33 -10.27 39.01
CA PRO A 38 55.27 -10.94 39.76
C PRO A 38 53.99 -11.12 38.93
N LEU A 39 53.63 -10.14 38.08
CA LEU A 39 52.42 -10.19 37.27
C LEU A 39 52.51 -11.26 36.17
N LEU A 40 53.63 -11.30 35.45
CA LEU A 40 53.86 -12.30 34.41
C LEU A 40 53.95 -13.73 34.99
N LYS A 41 54.54 -13.91 36.18
CA LYS A 41 54.53 -15.21 36.88
C LYS A 41 53.12 -15.65 37.27
N ALA A 42 52.27 -14.72 37.73
CA ALA A 42 50.89 -15.03 38.06
C ALA A 42 50.09 -15.42 36.80
N ALA A 43 50.26 -14.67 35.72
CA ALA A 43 49.63 -14.95 34.44
C ALA A 43 50.05 -16.31 33.87
N ALA A 44 51.33 -16.67 33.93
CA ALA A 44 51.84 -17.97 33.50
C ALA A 44 51.21 -19.13 34.30
N ARG A 45 51.04 -18.97 35.61
CA ARG A 45 50.37 -19.96 36.47
C ARG A 45 48.88 -20.09 36.16
N LEU A 46 48.20 -19.01 35.82
CA LEU A 46 46.79 -19.01 35.44
C LEU A 46 46.56 -19.54 34.02
N GLY A 47 47.48 -19.29 33.09
CA GLY A 47 47.45 -19.84 31.74
C GLY A 47 47.47 -21.38 31.74
N LEU A 48 48.24 -21.99 32.64
CA LEU A 48 48.23 -23.44 32.88
C LEU A 48 46.86 -23.96 33.38
N ALA A 49 46.04 -23.12 34.01
CA ALA A 49 44.69 -23.46 34.45
C ALA A 49 43.60 -23.16 33.40
N ALA A 50 43.91 -22.41 32.35
CA ALA A 50 42.95 -22.01 31.32
C ALA A 50 42.58 -23.15 30.35
N GLU A 51 43.33 -24.24 30.33
CA GLU A 51 43.10 -25.37 29.43
C GLU A 51 42.18 -26.45 30.01
N ILE A 52 41.24 -26.07 30.88
CA ILE A 52 40.17 -26.96 31.36
C ILE A 52 39.18 -27.16 30.20
N ARG A 53 39.51 -28.09 29.30
CA ARG A 53 38.58 -28.57 28.28
C ARG A 53 37.68 -29.67 28.88
N PRO A 54 36.36 -29.49 28.92
CA PRO A 54 35.47 -30.55 29.39
C PRO A 54 35.62 -31.77 28.50
N SER A 55 35.71 -32.94 29.11
CA SER A 55 35.86 -34.21 28.40
C SER A 55 34.70 -34.43 27.43
N ALA A 56 34.96 -35.14 26.33
CA ALA A 56 33.91 -35.46 25.34
C ALA A 56 32.72 -36.18 26.00
N ALA A 57 32.99 -37.07 26.97
CA ALA A 57 31.97 -37.77 27.74
C ALA A 57 31.10 -36.82 28.58
N PHE A 58 31.70 -35.81 29.22
CA PHE A 58 30.94 -34.81 29.97
C PHE A 58 30.04 -33.98 29.05
N LYS A 59 30.56 -33.53 27.91
CA LYS A 59 29.76 -32.80 26.90
C LYS A 59 28.58 -33.64 26.39
N ALA A 60 28.81 -34.92 26.09
CA ALA A 60 27.77 -35.84 25.63
C ALA A 60 26.65 -36.02 26.66
N ARG A 61 27.02 -36.25 27.94
CA ARG A 61 26.06 -36.39 29.05
C ARG A 61 25.23 -35.12 29.27
N THR A 62 25.88 -33.96 29.26
CA THR A 62 25.21 -32.67 29.44
C THR A 62 24.24 -32.39 28.29
N ARG A 63 24.64 -32.67 27.04
CA ARG A 63 23.75 -32.56 25.88
C ARG A 63 22.52 -33.46 26.01
N ALA A 64 22.71 -34.73 26.35
CA ALA A 64 21.61 -35.66 26.54
C ALA A 64 20.63 -35.19 27.62
N LYS A 65 21.14 -34.70 28.76
CA LYS A 65 20.31 -34.17 29.85
C LYS A 65 19.53 -32.92 29.43
N LEU A 66 20.16 -32.02 28.67
CA LEU A 66 19.51 -30.82 28.14
C LEU A 66 18.41 -31.17 27.14
N THR A 67 18.67 -32.09 26.20
CA THR A 67 17.68 -32.54 25.23
C THR A 67 16.45 -33.14 25.91
N ILE A 68 16.64 -33.99 26.93
CA ILE A 68 15.54 -34.57 27.72
C ILE A 68 14.74 -33.46 28.43
N HIS A 69 15.41 -32.45 28.97
CA HIS A 69 14.73 -31.34 29.65
C HIS A 69 13.91 -30.49 28.67
N MET A 70 14.44 -30.19 27.49
CA MET A 70 13.73 -29.45 26.43
C MET A 70 12.52 -30.21 25.89
N GLN A 71 12.60 -31.54 25.79
CA GLN A 71 11.47 -32.37 25.39
C GLN A 71 10.36 -32.40 26.45
N LYS A 72 10.72 -32.38 27.74
CA LYS A 72 9.76 -32.37 28.85
C LYS A 72 9.12 -31.01 29.09
N HIS A 73 9.81 -29.93 28.73
CA HIS A 73 9.33 -28.56 28.85
C HIS A 73 9.36 -27.87 27.47
N PRO A 74 8.48 -28.25 26.54
CA PRO A 74 8.36 -27.54 25.28
C PRO A 74 7.85 -26.14 25.56
N HIS A 75 8.74 -25.15 25.53
CA HIS A 75 8.34 -23.74 25.52
C HIS A 75 7.68 -23.45 24.18
N THR A 76 6.35 -23.62 24.11
CA THR A 76 5.58 -23.14 22.97
C THR A 76 5.54 -21.62 23.07
N LYS A 77 6.33 -20.95 22.24
CA LYS A 77 6.31 -19.48 22.09
C LYS A 77 5.04 -19.05 21.36
N GLN A 78 3.87 -19.31 21.95
CA GLN A 78 2.56 -19.01 21.36
C GLN A 78 2.08 -17.59 21.64
N TRP A 79 2.85 -16.78 22.37
CA TRP A 79 2.43 -15.46 22.83
C TRP A 79 2.39 -14.36 21.75
N GLY A 80 2.89 -14.63 20.53
CA GLY A 80 2.86 -13.66 19.43
C GLY A 80 1.62 -13.77 18.53
N LEU A 81 1.29 -14.98 18.09
CA LEU A 81 0.40 -15.16 16.93
C LEU A 81 -1.05 -14.71 17.20
N SER A 82 -1.58 -14.99 18.40
CA SER A 82 -2.97 -14.62 18.75
C SER A 82 -3.15 -13.11 18.98
N VAL A 83 -2.12 -12.42 19.47
CA VAL A 83 -2.16 -10.96 19.65
C VAL A 83 -2.09 -10.25 18.30
N PHE A 84 -1.21 -10.71 17.39
CA PHE A 84 -1.15 -10.18 16.03
C PHE A 84 -2.43 -10.44 15.23
N GLN A 85 -3.06 -11.62 15.38
CA GLN A 85 -4.34 -11.90 14.74
C GLN A 85 -5.45 -10.96 15.24
N LYS A 86 -5.57 -10.77 16.56
CA LYS A 86 -6.56 -9.85 17.15
C LYS A 86 -6.34 -8.40 16.72
N LEU A 87 -5.08 -7.96 16.65
CA LEU A 87 -4.73 -6.62 16.20
C LEU A 87 -5.03 -6.44 14.71
N ALA A 88 -4.69 -7.43 13.87
CA ALA A 88 -4.99 -7.42 12.43
C ALA A 88 -6.49 -7.33 12.15
N PHE A 89 -7.33 -8.12 12.85
CA PHE A 89 -8.79 -8.01 12.73
C PHE A 89 -9.32 -6.63 13.15
N SER A 90 -8.76 -6.04 14.22
CA SER A 90 -9.15 -4.70 14.66
C SER A 90 -8.78 -3.62 13.64
N PHE A 91 -7.58 -3.69 13.03
CA PHE A 91 -7.19 -2.76 11.97
C PHE A 91 -8.02 -2.95 10.70
N SER A 92 -8.31 -4.19 10.30
CA SER A 92 -9.22 -4.46 9.18
C SER A 92 -10.61 -3.87 9.42
N ALA A 93 -11.17 -4.05 10.62
CA ALA A 93 -12.48 -3.49 10.96
C ALA A 93 -12.45 -1.95 10.93
N LEU A 94 -11.37 -1.31 11.40
CA LEU A 94 -11.21 0.14 11.34
C LEU A 94 -11.05 0.65 9.90
N ILE A 95 -10.30 -0.05 9.05
CA ILE A 95 -10.16 0.29 7.64
C ILE A 95 -11.53 0.19 6.94
N ILE A 96 -12.28 -0.88 7.18
CA ILE A 96 -13.63 -1.05 6.63
C ILE A 96 -14.55 0.05 7.15
N ALA A 97 -14.53 0.34 8.45
CA ALA A 97 -15.33 1.42 9.04
C ALA A 97 -14.94 2.80 8.48
N PHE A 98 -13.66 3.04 8.22
CA PHE A 98 -13.18 4.30 7.63
C PHE A 98 -13.53 4.41 6.14
N LEU A 99 -13.51 3.30 5.40
CA LEU A 99 -14.00 3.24 4.03
C LEU A 99 -15.50 3.52 3.96
N ILE A 100 -16.30 3.00 4.90
CA ILE A 100 -17.74 3.25 4.98
C ILE A 100 -18.01 4.70 5.42
N ALA A 101 -17.37 5.18 6.50
CA ALA A 101 -17.60 6.51 7.07
C ALA A 101 -17.03 7.65 6.20
N GLY A 102 -15.99 7.39 5.42
CA GLY A 102 -15.35 8.38 4.54
C GLY A 102 -16.16 8.73 3.29
N THR A 103 -17.25 8.01 2.99
CA THR A 103 -18.08 8.28 1.80
C THR A 103 -19.06 9.43 1.99
N ALA A 104 -19.55 9.68 3.20
CA ALA A 104 -20.65 10.62 3.43
C ALA A 104 -20.35 12.07 3.01
N TYR A 105 -19.10 12.52 3.12
CA TYR A 105 -18.68 13.87 2.71
C TYR A 105 -17.97 13.93 1.35
N ALA A 106 -17.69 12.78 0.72
CA ALA A 106 -16.95 12.72 -0.54
C ALA A 106 -17.85 12.60 -1.78
N GLN A 107 -19.14 12.30 -1.61
CA GLN A 107 -20.06 12.10 -2.75
C GLN A 107 -20.24 13.37 -3.60
N ASP A 108 -20.30 14.52 -2.94
CA ASP A 108 -20.53 15.84 -3.56
C ASP A 108 -19.24 16.59 -3.90
N ALA A 109 -18.08 15.91 -3.82
CA ALA A 109 -16.83 16.53 -4.24
C ALA A 109 -16.90 16.85 -5.74
N LEU A 110 -17.00 18.15 -6.03
CA LEU A 110 -16.95 18.71 -7.38
C LEU A 110 -15.48 18.89 -7.82
N PRO A 111 -15.24 18.93 -9.14
CA PRO A 111 -13.94 19.28 -9.69
C PRO A 111 -13.36 20.52 -9.02
N GLY A 112 -12.09 20.45 -8.59
CA GLY A 112 -11.40 21.55 -7.90
C GLY A 112 -11.45 21.54 -6.36
N SER A 113 -12.25 20.67 -5.74
CA SER A 113 -12.23 20.47 -4.29
C SER A 113 -11.09 19.54 -3.82
N SER A 114 -10.62 19.68 -2.58
CA SER A 114 -9.55 18.82 -2.02
C SER A 114 -9.94 17.33 -1.98
N PHE A 115 -11.23 17.03 -1.81
CA PHE A 115 -11.75 15.66 -1.77
C PHE A 115 -12.00 15.06 -3.17
N TYR A 116 -11.88 15.85 -4.25
CA TYR A 116 -12.08 15.35 -5.62
C TYR A 116 -11.01 14.34 -6.04
N VAL A 117 -9.76 14.53 -5.61
CA VAL A 117 -8.67 13.56 -5.85
C VAL A 117 -8.96 12.24 -5.15
N TRP A 118 -9.52 12.29 -3.94
CA TRP A 118 -9.92 11.10 -3.20
C TRP A 118 -11.04 10.35 -3.94
N LYS A 119 -12.08 11.07 -4.38
CA LYS A 119 -13.20 10.54 -5.17
C LYS A 119 -12.75 9.88 -6.48
N SER A 120 -11.95 10.56 -7.30
CA SER A 120 -11.46 10.00 -8.55
C SER A 120 -10.52 8.79 -8.35
N THR A 121 -9.84 8.70 -7.21
CA THR A 121 -9.00 7.55 -6.87
C THR A 121 -9.84 6.37 -6.39
N SER A 122 -10.86 6.60 -5.56
CA SER A 122 -11.77 5.52 -5.15
C SER A 122 -12.56 4.96 -6.33
N GLU A 123 -13.01 5.81 -7.26
CA GLU A 123 -13.67 5.39 -8.51
C GLU A 123 -12.77 4.46 -9.35
N ARG A 124 -11.47 4.72 -9.43
CA ARG A 124 -10.51 3.86 -10.13
C ARG A 124 -10.32 2.50 -9.46
N VAL A 125 -10.27 2.47 -8.13
CA VAL A 125 -10.18 1.22 -7.37
C VAL A 125 -11.45 0.39 -7.56
N TRP A 126 -12.63 1.03 -7.47
CA TRP A 126 -13.91 0.36 -7.67
C TRP A 126 -14.05 -0.20 -9.09
N ARG A 127 -13.64 0.55 -10.11
CA ARG A 127 -13.61 0.04 -11.49
C ARG A 127 -12.72 -1.21 -11.62
N ALA A 128 -11.56 -1.23 -10.96
CA ALA A 128 -10.64 -2.36 -11.03
C ALA A 128 -11.18 -3.65 -10.39
N VAL A 129 -12.10 -3.53 -9.42
CA VAL A 129 -12.72 -4.68 -8.75
C VAL A 129 -14.14 -4.98 -9.25
N SER A 130 -14.68 -4.15 -10.14
CA SER A 130 -16.05 -4.28 -10.64
C SER A 130 -16.17 -5.49 -11.58
N PRO A 131 -17.15 -6.39 -11.36
CA PRO A 131 -17.43 -7.50 -12.28
C PRO A 131 -17.87 -7.03 -13.69
N ASP A 132 -18.44 -5.83 -13.79
CA ASP A 132 -18.88 -5.22 -15.06
C ASP A 132 -18.28 -3.80 -15.20
N PRO A 133 -17.06 -3.69 -15.75
CA PRO A 133 -16.41 -2.39 -15.95
C PRO A 133 -17.19 -1.51 -16.92
N LEU A 134 -17.87 -2.07 -17.93
CA LEU A 134 -18.63 -1.29 -18.91
C LEU A 134 -19.83 -0.58 -18.27
N SER A 135 -20.60 -1.28 -17.43
CA SER A 135 -21.67 -0.64 -16.64
C SER A 135 -21.14 0.49 -15.76
N THR A 136 -19.98 0.27 -15.16
CA THR A 136 -19.34 1.24 -14.27
C THR A 136 -18.93 2.50 -15.03
N ASP A 137 -18.43 2.35 -16.26
CA ASP A 137 -18.01 3.45 -17.11
C ASP A 137 -19.18 4.26 -17.64
N ILE A 138 -20.26 3.58 -18.04
CA ILE A 138 -21.52 4.23 -18.43
C ILE A 138 -22.08 5.07 -17.28
N MET A 139 -22.08 4.52 -16.06
CA MET A 139 -22.50 5.25 -14.87
C MET A 139 -21.59 6.47 -14.61
N LEU A 140 -20.27 6.29 -14.74
CA LEU A 140 -19.31 7.37 -14.49
C LEU A 140 -19.46 8.50 -15.51
N LEU A 141 -19.71 8.19 -16.79
CA LEU A 141 -20.00 9.19 -17.83
C LEU A 141 -21.19 10.09 -17.44
N ALA A 142 -22.30 9.48 -17.02
CA ALA A 142 -23.46 10.23 -16.56
C ALA A 142 -23.15 11.10 -15.34
N ARG A 143 -22.31 10.61 -14.41
CA ARG A 143 -21.84 11.42 -13.27
C ARG A 143 -21.01 12.61 -13.72
N ARG A 144 -20.08 12.43 -14.66
CA ARG A 144 -19.24 13.53 -15.20
C ARG A 144 -20.07 14.61 -15.88
N ALA A 145 -21.11 14.23 -16.62
CA ALA A 145 -22.05 15.20 -17.22
C ALA A 145 -22.71 16.07 -16.14
N ASN A 146 -23.22 15.46 -15.06
CA ASN A 146 -23.83 16.18 -13.95
C ASN A 146 -22.82 17.08 -13.20
N GLU A 147 -21.58 16.63 -13.01
CA GLU A 147 -20.51 17.45 -12.42
C GLU A 147 -20.22 18.68 -13.27
N TRP A 148 -20.17 18.51 -14.60
CA TRP A 148 -19.96 19.63 -15.53
C TRP A 148 -21.12 20.63 -15.48
N ILE A 149 -22.36 20.15 -15.49
CA ILE A 149 -23.55 21.01 -15.33
C ILE A 149 -23.46 21.81 -14.02
N ALA A 150 -23.10 21.16 -12.91
CA ALA A 150 -23.02 21.79 -11.59
C ALA A 150 -21.99 22.92 -11.52
N VAL A 151 -20.85 22.79 -12.21
CA VAL A 151 -19.78 23.80 -12.21
C VAL A 151 -19.74 24.69 -13.45
N SER A 152 -20.71 24.55 -14.36
CA SER A 152 -20.77 25.22 -15.67
C SER A 152 -20.60 26.75 -15.59
N LYS A 153 -21.07 27.38 -14.50
CA LYS A 153 -20.98 28.82 -14.26
C LYS A 153 -19.57 29.31 -13.91
N ASN A 154 -18.66 28.43 -13.48
CA ASN A 154 -17.29 28.78 -13.14
C ASN A 154 -16.34 28.32 -14.26
N PRO A 155 -15.71 29.22 -15.02
CA PRO A 155 -14.91 28.86 -16.19
C PRO A 155 -13.80 27.84 -15.91
N ASP A 156 -13.03 28.03 -14.84
CA ASP A 156 -11.89 27.16 -14.52
C ASP A 156 -12.34 25.75 -14.12
N LEU A 157 -13.44 25.66 -13.36
CA LEU A 157 -14.00 24.38 -12.94
C LEU A 157 -14.74 23.68 -14.08
N SER A 158 -15.44 24.45 -14.91
CA SER A 158 -16.14 23.98 -16.12
C SER A 158 -15.15 23.36 -17.10
N ASN A 159 -13.99 23.98 -17.32
CA ASN A 159 -12.94 23.41 -18.16
C ASN A 159 -12.47 22.04 -17.63
N LYS A 160 -12.14 21.93 -16.34
CA LYS A 160 -11.73 20.66 -15.70
C LYS A 160 -12.80 19.58 -15.76
N ALA A 161 -14.07 19.97 -15.57
CA ALA A 161 -15.19 19.06 -15.65
C ALA A 161 -15.41 18.56 -17.08
N SER A 162 -15.29 19.45 -18.06
CA SER A 162 -15.39 19.12 -19.50
C SER A 162 -14.30 18.15 -19.94
N GLU A 163 -13.05 18.33 -19.47
CA GLU A 163 -11.95 17.42 -19.73
C GLU A 163 -12.22 16.03 -19.13
N SER A 164 -12.72 16.00 -17.90
CA SER A 164 -13.08 14.76 -17.20
C SER A 164 -14.23 14.02 -17.92
N TYR A 165 -15.21 14.75 -18.44
CA TYR A 165 -16.29 14.20 -19.25
C TYR A 165 -15.77 13.62 -20.57
N ARG A 166 -14.97 14.39 -21.32
CA ARG A 166 -14.38 13.94 -22.59
C ARG A 166 -13.52 12.70 -22.42
N GLN A 167 -12.75 12.62 -21.33
CA GLN A 167 -11.97 11.42 -21.04
C GLN A 167 -12.85 10.19 -20.81
N ALA A 168 -13.98 10.34 -20.11
CA ALA A 168 -14.91 9.24 -19.90
C ALA A 168 -15.60 8.81 -21.21
N GLU A 169 -15.93 9.78 -22.06
CA GLU A 169 -16.51 9.55 -23.40
C GLU A 169 -15.52 8.81 -24.30
N ASP A 170 -14.27 9.27 -24.42
CA ASP A 170 -13.21 8.64 -25.21
C ASP A 170 -12.95 7.19 -24.78
N ILE A 171 -12.94 6.91 -23.47
CA ILE A 171 -12.83 5.54 -22.96
C ILE A 171 -13.99 4.67 -23.46
N LEU A 172 -15.22 5.17 -23.43
CA LEU A 172 -16.38 4.42 -23.90
C LEU A 172 -16.39 4.27 -25.41
N GLU A 173 -16.06 5.31 -26.18
CA GLU A 173 -15.93 5.26 -27.64
C GLU A 173 -14.89 4.23 -28.06
N SER A 174 -13.73 4.18 -27.38
CA SER A 174 -12.69 3.19 -27.66
C SER A 174 -13.11 1.74 -27.34
N ALA A 175 -14.15 1.56 -26.53
CA ALA A 175 -14.67 0.26 -26.14
C ALA A 175 -15.80 -0.25 -27.04
N VAL A 176 -16.29 0.57 -27.99
CA VAL A 176 -17.40 0.22 -28.88
C VAL A 176 -17.03 -0.97 -29.78
N ASN A 177 -17.91 -1.97 -29.78
CA ASN A 177 -17.91 -3.13 -30.66
C ASN A 177 -19.34 -3.68 -30.77
N GLU A 178 -19.56 -4.67 -31.65
CA GLU A 178 -20.87 -5.27 -31.94
C GLU A 178 -21.69 -5.66 -30.68
N ASN A 179 -21.03 -6.09 -29.60
CA ASN A 179 -21.69 -6.52 -28.37
C ASN A 179 -21.96 -5.39 -27.36
N THR A 180 -21.26 -4.27 -27.47
CA THR A 180 -21.26 -3.18 -26.47
C THR A 180 -21.89 -1.89 -26.98
N GLU A 181 -21.88 -1.68 -28.30
CA GLU A 181 -22.54 -0.59 -29.01
C GLU A 181 -23.98 -0.31 -28.54
N PRO A 182 -24.90 -1.30 -28.41
CA PRO A 182 -26.28 -1.03 -28.01
C PRO A 182 -26.41 -0.50 -26.57
N ARG A 183 -25.36 -0.59 -25.76
CA ARG A 183 -25.30 -0.06 -24.40
C ARG A 183 -24.57 1.28 -24.34
N ILE A 184 -23.51 1.43 -25.13
CA ILE A 184 -22.63 2.61 -25.11
C ILE A 184 -23.27 3.80 -25.82
N LEU A 185 -23.71 3.63 -27.07
CA LEU A 185 -24.20 4.77 -27.87
C LEU A 185 -25.41 5.46 -27.22
N PRO A 186 -26.44 4.75 -26.73
CA PRO A 186 -27.55 5.40 -26.06
C PRO A 186 -27.15 6.09 -24.74
N ALA A 187 -26.08 5.63 -24.08
CA ALA A 187 -25.58 6.29 -22.89
C ALA A 187 -24.92 7.64 -23.23
N ILE A 188 -24.08 7.66 -24.25
CA ILE A 188 -23.42 8.89 -24.74
C ILE A 188 -24.46 9.90 -25.25
N GLU A 189 -25.40 9.46 -26.07
CA GLU A 189 -26.47 10.33 -26.59
C GLU A 189 -27.30 10.96 -25.47
N ARG A 190 -27.65 10.18 -24.43
CA ARG A 190 -28.38 10.71 -23.26
C ARG A 190 -27.61 11.81 -22.55
N THR A 191 -26.30 11.64 -22.34
CA THR A 191 -25.49 12.64 -21.62
C THR A 191 -25.24 13.88 -22.46
N GLN A 192 -25.00 13.73 -23.78
CA GLN A 192 -24.88 14.85 -24.71
C GLN A 192 -26.17 15.67 -24.79
N LYS A 193 -27.32 15.01 -24.85
CA LYS A 193 -28.64 15.65 -24.81
C LYS A 193 -28.83 16.42 -23.49
N LEU A 194 -28.54 15.79 -22.35
CA LEU A 194 -28.67 16.41 -21.03
C LEU A 194 -27.80 17.68 -20.89
N LEU A 195 -26.55 17.63 -21.36
CA LEU A 195 -25.65 18.78 -21.36
C LEU A 195 -26.19 19.93 -22.22
N SER A 196 -26.68 19.59 -23.42
CA SER A 196 -27.26 20.55 -24.36
C SER A 196 -28.50 21.24 -23.78
N GLU A 197 -29.41 20.48 -23.19
CA GLU A 197 -30.62 20.99 -22.51
C GLU A 197 -30.28 21.87 -21.31
N SER A 198 -29.14 21.62 -20.65
CA SER A 198 -28.66 22.40 -19.50
C SER A 198 -27.89 23.66 -19.90
N GLY A 199 -27.80 23.99 -21.18
CA GLY A 199 -27.07 25.15 -21.69
C GLY A 199 -25.55 25.00 -21.64
N VAL A 200 -25.04 23.78 -21.47
CA VAL A 200 -23.60 23.48 -21.53
C VAL A 200 -23.26 23.11 -22.98
N ALA A 201 -22.44 23.94 -23.63
CA ALA A 201 -22.04 23.71 -25.01
C ALA A 201 -21.08 22.51 -25.12
N VAL A 202 -21.60 21.37 -25.57
CA VAL A 202 -20.81 20.20 -25.94
C VAL A 202 -20.36 20.38 -27.40
N PRO A 203 -19.06 20.33 -27.71
CA PRO A 203 -18.62 20.26 -29.10
C PRO A 203 -19.10 18.95 -29.72
N ALA A 204 -19.52 19.01 -30.99
CA ALA A 204 -20.07 17.86 -31.70
C ALA A 204 -19.12 16.64 -31.64
N PRO A 205 -19.66 15.40 -31.53
CA PRO A 205 -18.85 14.19 -31.48
C PRO A 205 -17.97 14.09 -32.73
N ASN A 206 -16.70 13.78 -32.53
CA ASN A 206 -15.68 13.73 -33.57
C ASN A 206 -15.77 12.49 -34.47
N ASN A 207 -16.92 11.82 -34.59
CA ASN A 207 -17.02 10.62 -35.42
C ASN A 207 -18.23 10.70 -36.35
N ALA A 208 -17.92 11.11 -37.58
CA ALA A 208 -18.65 10.79 -38.78
C ALA A 208 -18.71 9.26 -38.97
N HIS A 209 -19.56 8.57 -38.21
CA HIS A 209 -20.10 7.29 -38.63
C HIS A 209 -21.47 7.55 -39.22
N SER A 210 -21.51 7.47 -40.55
CA SER A 210 -22.66 7.57 -41.43
C SER A 210 -23.91 6.89 -40.87
N LEU A 211 -24.78 7.66 -40.20
CA LEU A 211 -26.21 7.36 -40.19
C LEU A 211 -26.68 7.54 -41.63
N GLY A 212 -26.81 6.40 -42.32
CA GLY A 212 -27.45 6.34 -43.62
C GLY A 212 -28.82 6.98 -43.53
N ASP A 213 -29.02 7.99 -44.35
CA ASP A 213 -30.29 8.57 -44.68
C ASP A 213 -31.15 7.49 -45.36
N PRO A 214 -32.37 7.23 -44.87
CA PRO A 214 -33.47 7.21 -45.81
C PRO A 214 -34.62 8.06 -45.28
N ASN A 215 -34.63 9.30 -45.72
CA ASN A 215 -35.82 10.07 -46.00
C ASN A 215 -37.00 9.17 -46.45
N SER A 216 -38.18 9.47 -45.91
CA SER A 216 -39.47 9.59 -46.63
C SER A 216 -40.63 8.80 -45.99
N ASN A 217 -41.51 9.59 -45.34
CA ASN A 217 -42.96 9.43 -45.20
C ASN A 217 -43.48 8.42 -44.15
N ASN A 218 -44.26 8.87 -43.17
CA ASN A 218 -45.66 9.25 -43.39
C ASN A 218 -46.29 9.94 -42.17
N GLU A 219 -47.31 10.74 -42.44
CA GLU A 219 -48.07 11.56 -41.51
C GLU A 219 -48.95 10.76 -40.51
N THR A 220 -49.45 11.53 -39.53
CA THR A 220 -50.74 11.45 -38.82
C THR A 220 -50.80 10.83 -37.41
N GLY A 221 -51.18 11.71 -36.47
CA GLY A 221 -52.34 11.45 -35.63
C GLY A 221 -52.10 11.16 -34.15
N GLY A 222 -52.29 12.18 -33.32
CA GLY A 222 -53.24 12.06 -32.20
C GLY A 222 -52.68 11.82 -30.79
N LYS A 223 -53.23 12.65 -29.89
CA LYS A 223 -53.55 12.38 -28.48
C LYS A 223 -52.51 12.78 -27.43
N GLU A 224 -52.62 14.05 -27.08
CA GLU A 224 -52.28 14.63 -25.78
C GLU A 224 -53.09 13.89 -24.68
N MET A 225 -52.39 13.21 -23.79
CA MET A 225 -52.95 12.63 -22.56
C MET A 225 -51.96 12.94 -21.44
N ASP A 226 -52.46 13.80 -20.55
CA ASP A 226 -51.95 14.20 -19.25
C ASP A 226 -51.36 13.02 -18.44
N THR A 227 -50.13 13.19 -17.95
CA THR A 227 -49.68 12.52 -16.71
C THR A 227 -48.46 13.25 -16.13
N ALA A 228 -48.61 13.61 -14.86
CA ALA A 228 -47.67 14.28 -13.98
C ALA A 228 -46.28 13.60 -13.90
N PRO A 229 -45.22 14.32 -13.49
CA PRO A 229 -43.88 13.77 -13.40
C PRO A 229 -43.80 12.73 -12.28
N ASP A 230 -43.59 11.48 -12.68
CA ASP A 230 -43.29 10.40 -11.75
C ASP A 230 -41.96 10.70 -11.07
N SER A 231 -42.03 10.75 -9.74
CA SER A 231 -40.93 10.96 -8.83
C SER A 231 -39.77 10.00 -9.11
N ILE A 232 -38.59 10.59 -9.30
CA ILE A 232 -37.30 9.93 -9.44
C ILE A 232 -37.10 8.96 -8.27
N ILE A 233 -37.21 7.66 -8.55
CA ILE A 233 -36.72 6.61 -7.65
C ILE A 233 -35.20 6.55 -7.85
N LEU A 234 -34.48 7.25 -6.97
CA LEU A 234 -33.07 7.01 -6.72
C LEU A 234 -32.89 5.52 -6.39
N PRO A 235 -32.10 4.75 -7.16
CA PRO A 235 -31.67 3.44 -6.69
C PRO A 235 -30.84 3.62 -5.40
N PRO A 236 -30.94 2.67 -4.45
CA PRO A 236 -30.31 2.81 -3.15
C PRO A 236 -28.81 3.01 -3.26
N VAL A 237 -28.36 3.97 -2.45
CA VAL A 237 -26.98 4.25 -2.07
C VAL A 237 -26.23 2.95 -1.86
N MET A 238 -25.20 2.70 -2.67
CA MET A 238 -24.31 1.57 -2.42
C MET A 238 -23.43 1.85 -1.18
N PRO A 239 -23.28 0.85 -0.28
CA PRO A 239 -22.60 0.97 1.01
C PRO A 239 -21.10 1.26 0.92
#